data_AF-A0A7X9UN72-F1
#
_entry.id   AF-A0A7X9UN72-F1
#
_cell.length_a   1.000
_cell.length_b   1.000
_cell.length_c   1.000
_cell.angle_alpha   90.00
_cell.angle_beta   90.00
_cell.angle_gamma   90.00
#
_symmetry.space_group_name_H-M   'P 1'
#
loop_
_entity.id
_entity.type
_entity.pdbx_description
1 polymer ?
#
loop_
_entity_poly.entity_id
_entity_poly.type
_entity_poly.pdbx_seq_one_letter_code
_entity_poly.pdbx_strand_id
1 'polypeptide(L)' 'MDTLRYTYLYEVVSTGEKSEFSQMATSKEEAAALIVARIADLEFTDESDIKLGDLISISKQVGDNYVACEGCAS' A
#
# COMPACT_ATOMS: atom_id res chain seq x y z
N MET A 1 -22.07 1.11 -1.54
CA MET A 1 -20.78 0.76 -2.15
C MET A 1 -20.03 -0.07 -1.13
N ASP A 2 -19.57 -1.25 -1.53
CA ASP A 2 -18.80 -2.14 -0.66
C ASP A 2 -17.38 -1.58 -0.46
N THR A 3 -16.88 -1.62 0.78
CA THR A 3 -15.48 -1.29 1.07
C THR A 3 -14.59 -2.43 0.59
N LEU A 4 -13.60 -2.10 -0.23
CA LEU A 4 -12.62 -3.05 -0.78
C LEU A 4 -11.21 -2.71 -0.30
N ARG A 5 -10.35 -3.73 -0.31
CA ARG A 5 -8.91 -3.63 -0.07
C ARG A 5 -8.19 -3.32 -1.38
N TYR A 6 -7.52 -2.17 -1.45
CA TYR A 6 -6.70 -1.77 -2.59
C TYR A 6 -5.23 -1.82 -2.19
N THR A 7 -4.46 -2.70 -2.84
CA THR A 7 -3.04 -2.91 -2.52
C THR A 7 -2.18 -2.26 -3.60
N TYR A 8 -1.34 -1.31 -3.19
CA TYR A 8 -0.43 -0.58 -4.05
C TYR A 8 1.01 -0.94 -3.73
N LEU A 9 1.85 -0.95 -4.77
CA LEU A 9 3.28 -0.85 -4.59
C LEU A 9 3.66 0.58 -4.21
N TYR A 10 4.74 0.74 -3.46
CA TYR A 10 5.34 2.04 -3.21
C TYR A 10 6.86 1.92 -3.08
N GLU A 11 7.53 3.07 -3.22
CA GLU A 11 8.97 3.23 -3.01
C GLU A 11 9.21 4.40 -2.06
N VAL A 12 10.05 4.19 -1.04
CA VAL A 12 10.58 5.27 -0.19
C VAL A 12 11.80 5.84 -0.90
N VAL A 13 11.71 7.08 -1.39
CA VAL A 13 12.70 7.67 -2.29
C VAL A 13 14.06 7.82 -1.62
N SER A 14 14.09 8.18 -0.33
CA SER A 14 15.34 8.38 0.40
C SER A 14 16.15 7.09 0.63
N THR A 15 15.48 5.95 0.84
CA THR A 15 16.16 4.66 1.09
C THR A 15 16.21 3.76 -0.13
N GLY A 16 15.36 4.01 -1.13
CA GLY A 16 15.16 3.16 -2.29
C GLY A 16 14.39 1.86 -1.97
N GLU A 17 13.88 1.73 -0.74
CA GLU A 17 13.11 0.56 -0.32
C GLU A 17 11.76 0.51 -1.05
N LYS A 18 11.37 -0.70 -1.43
CA LYS A 18 10.12 -0.96 -2.16
C LYS A 18 9.31 -1.97 -1.40
N SER A 19 8.03 -1.67 -1.23
CA SER A 19 7.12 -2.54 -0.50
C SER A 19 5.69 -2.36 -1.02
N GLU A 20 4.75 -3.07 -0.41
CA GLU A 20 3.33 -2.98 -0.72
C GLU A 20 2.53 -2.55 0.50
N PHE A 21 1.50 -1.73 0.28
CA PHE A 21 0.58 -1.33 1.33
C PHE A 21 -0.86 -1.40 0.86
N SER A 22 -1.76 -1.76 1.78
CA SER A 22 -3.17 -1.97 1.49
C SER A 22 -4.03 -0.93 2.19
N GLN A 23 -4.88 -0.25 1.42
CA GLN A 23 -5.83 0.72 1.94
C GLN A 23 -7.28 0.26 1.70
N MET A 24 -8.11 0.34 2.77
CA MET A 24 -9.55 0.13 2.65
C MET A 24 -10.20 1.39 2.09
N ALA A 25 -11.03 1.25 1.06
CA ALA A 25 -11.79 2.37 0.51
C ALA A 25 -13.06 1.91 -0.20
N THR A 26 -13.98 2.84 -0.48
CA THR A 26 -15.16 2.57 -1.30
C THR A 26 -14.88 2.63 -2.80
N SER A 27 -13.75 3.21 -3.20
CA SER A 27 -13.33 3.41 -4.60
C SER A 27 -11.81 3.53 -4.71
N LYS A 28 -11.27 3.27 -5.92
CA LYS A 28 -9.83 3.38 -6.20
C LYS A 28 -9.31 4.80 -5.93
N GLU A 29 -10.06 5.83 -6.33
CA GLU A 29 -9.70 7.24 -6.17
C GLU A 29 -9.56 7.62 -4.69
N GLU A 30 -10.49 7.15 -3.86
CA GLU A 30 -10.46 7.34 -2.41
C GLU A 30 -9.25 6.63 -1.78
N ALA A 31 -8.97 5.38 -2.19
CA ALA A 31 -7.78 4.66 -1.72
C ALA A 31 -6.49 5.40 -2.08
N ALA A 32 -6.35 5.88 -3.32
CA ALA A 32 -5.16 6.59 -3.78
C ALA A 32 -4.95 7.92 -3.05
N ALA A 33 -6.03 8.64 -2.71
CA ALA A 33 -5.97 9.90 -1.97
C ALA A 33 -5.52 9.69 -0.50
N LEU A 34 -5.85 8.54 0.09
CA LEU A 34 -5.56 8.26 1.50
C LEU A 34 -4.21 7.55 1.70
N ILE A 35 -3.79 6.72 0.75
CA ILE A 35 -2.72 5.75 0.99
C ILE A 35 -1.34 6.38 1.17
N VAL A 36 -1.03 7.49 0.49
CA VAL A 36 0.29 8.15 0.57
C VAL A 36 0.58 8.62 1.99
N ALA A 37 -0.35 9.35 2.61
CA ALA A 37 -0.24 9.80 3.99
C ALA A 37 -0.08 8.63 4.99
N ARG A 38 -0.74 7.50 4.72
CA ARG A 38 -0.67 6.31 5.59
C ARG A 38 0.66 5.58 5.46
N ILE A 39 1.22 5.52 4.25
CA ILE A 39 2.54 4.96 4.02
C ILE A 39 3.61 5.86 4.65
N ALA A 40 3.50 7.18 4.48
CA ALA A 40 4.44 8.14 5.07
C ALA A 40 4.49 8.01 6.61
N ASP A 41 3.33 7.90 7.26
CA ASP A 41 3.21 7.65 8.70
C ASP A 41 3.82 6.29 9.11
N LEU A 42 3.55 5.22 8.35
CA LEU A 42 4.11 3.88 8.59
C LEU A 42 5.65 3.86 8.52
N GLU A 43 6.20 4.50 7.50
CA GLU A 43 7.63 4.53 7.20
C GLU A 43 8.37 5.63 7.97
N PHE A 44 7.67 6.40 8.81
CA PHE A 44 8.21 7.54 9.56
C PHE A 44 8.94 8.56 8.66
N THR A 45 8.38 8.83 7.49
CA THR A 45 8.91 9.77 6.50
C THR A 45 7.86 10.77 6.04
N ASP A 46 8.25 11.73 5.21
CA ASP A 46 7.34 12.72 4.61
C ASP A 46 6.59 12.13 3.42
N GLU A 47 5.37 12.63 3.15
CA GLU A 47 4.58 12.22 1.97
C GLU A 47 5.31 12.46 0.64
N SER A 48 6.19 13.47 0.60
CA SER A 48 7.01 13.77 -0.58
C SER A 48 8.12 12.75 -0.83
N ASP A 49 8.46 11.97 0.19
CA ASP A 49 9.44 10.89 0.11
C ASP A 49 8.79 9.56 -0.31
N ILE A 50 7.47 9.52 -0.41
CA ILE A 50 6.72 8.34 -0.85
C ILE A 50 6.37 8.47 -2.34
N LYS A 51 6.88 7.53 -3.13
CA LYS A 51 6.48 7.36 -4.53
C LYS A 51 5.48 6.21 -4.63
N LEU A 52 4.20 6.55 -4.79
CA LEU A 52 3.15 5.56 -5.01
C LEU A 52 3.30 4.92 -6.41
N GLY A 53 3.28 3.60 -6.43
CA GLY A 53 3.37 2.78 -7.63
C GLY A 53 2.02 2.21 -8.07
N ASP A 54 2.07 1.10 -8.81
CA ASP A 54 0.90 0.47 -9.39
C ASP A 54 -0.03 -0.15 -8.34
N LEU A 55 -1.34 -0.11 -8.63
CA LEU A 55 -2.34 -0.90 -7.92
C LEU A 55 -2.22 -2.36 -8.39
N ILE A 56 -1.78 -3.24 -7.50
CA ILE A 56 -1.50 -4.65 -7.82
C ILE A 56 -2.62 -5.62 -7.39
N SER A 57 -3.50 -5.21 -6.47
CA SER A 57 -4.62 -6.05 -6.04
C SER A 57 -5.83 -5.25 -5.58
N ILE A 58 -7.03 -5.77 -5.89
CA ILE A 58 -8.30 -5.34 -5.31
C ILE A 58 -9.01 -6.58 -4.78
N SER A 59 -9.31 -6.62 -3.49
CA SER A 59 -9.99 -7.76 -2.87
C SER A 59 -11.07 -7.32 -1.90
N LYS A 60 -12.06 -8.19 -1.66
CA LYS A 60 -13.02 -7.98 -0.56
C LYS A 60 -12.29 -8.15 0.77
N GLN A 61 -12.80 -7.55 1.84
CA GLN A 61 -12.36 -7.85 3.19
C GLN A 61 -12.73 -9.30 3.53
N VAL A 62 -11.87 -10.24 3.17
CA VAL A 62 -11.96 -11.65 3.58
C VAL A 62 -10.77 -11.89 4.50
N GLY A 63 -11.05 -12.43 5.70
CA GLY A 63 -10.07 -12.62 6.77
C GLY A 63 -8.76 -13.21 6.25
N ASP A 64 -7.66 -12.59 6.69
CA ASP A 64 -6.29 -13.08 6.67
C ASP A 64 -5.91 -14.00 5.49
N ASN A 65 -5.90 -13.49 4.26
CA ASN A 65 -4.98 -14.04 3.26
C ASN A 65 -3.65 -13.29 3.36
N TYR A 66 -2.91 -13.63 4.42
CA TYR A 66 -1.51 -13.33 4.58
C TYR A 66 -0.75 -14.12 3.50
N VAL A 67 -0.51 -13.53 2.33
CA VAL A 67 0.65 -13.91 1.54
C VAL A 67 1.79 -13.12 2.14
N ALA A 68 2.47 -13.72 3.12
CA ALA A 68 3.85 -13.37 3.35
C ALA A 68 4.55 -13.71 2.02
N CYS A 69 4.90 -12.69 1.24
CA CYS A 69 5.92 -12.88 0.24
C CYS A 69 7.22 -13.17 1.03
N GLU A 70 7.48 -14.44 1.30
CA GLU A 70 8.78 -14.95 1.70
C GLU A 70 9.73 -14.70 0.53
N GLY A 71 10.20 -13.45 0.45
CA GLY A 71 11.05 -12.94 -0.61
C GLY A 71 12.29 -12.26 -0.05
N CYS A 72 12.83 -12.72 1.09
CA CYS A 72 14.22 -12.45 1.42
C CYS A 72 14.76 -13.38 2.52
N ALA A 73 15.37 -14.48 2.11
CA ALA A 73 16.48 -15.11 2.83
C ALA A 73 17.31 -15.87 1.79
N SER A 74 18.41 -15.26 1.33
CA SER A 74 19.57 -16.01 0.84
C SER A 74 20.28 -16.70 1.99
#